data_AF-A0A1Y1XWG2-F1
#
_entry.id   AF-A0A1Y1XWG2-F1
#
_cell.length_a   1.000
_cell.length_b   1.000
_cell.length_c   1.000
_cell.angle_alpha   90.00
_cell.angle_beta   90.00
_cell.angle_gamma   90.00
#
_symmetry.space_group_name_H-M   'P 1'
#
loop_
_entity.id
_entity.type
_entity.pdbx_description
1 polymer ?
#
loop_
_entity_poly.entity_id
_entity_poly.type
_entity_poly.pdbx_seq_one_letter_code
_entity_poly.pdbx_strand_id
1 'polypeptide(L)'
;MRNFVACILLALGAQVSAAPIAKNQCNNWSVSSLQHIGEQRATFASNDQVTLKWDAHDSDVEFISTVALFSANNNEFLHTQYRSYPGVNAANGEVSFTLTVPLCLQREGEYYLEVYGSTPGADSDCSLQTVPFELTPDPTGDFSICDL
;
A
#
# COMPACT_ATOMS: atom_id res chain seq x y z
N MET A 1 51.24 47.74 40.93
CA MET A 1 50.66 46.39 40.70
C MET A 1 49.34 46.60 39.96
N ARG A 2 49.34 46.66 38.62
CA ARG A 2 49.03 45.62 37.62
C ARG A 2 47.63 44.99 37.78
N ASN A 3 46.81 45.27 36.76
CA ASN A 3 45.45 44.79 36.45
C ASN A 3 45.29 43.26 36.59
N PHE A 4 44.05 42.80 36.79
CA PHE A 4 43.21 42.16 35.75
C PHE A 4 41.91 41.64 36.39
N VAL A 5 40.76 42.25 36.05
CA VAL A 5 39.44 41.68 36.32
C VAL A 5 39.05 40.85 35.10
N ALA A 6 38.92 39.53 35.29
CA ALA A 6 38.52 38.59 34.26
C ALA A 6 36.98 38.50 34.21
N CYS A 7 36.38 38.95 33.10
CA CYS A 7 34.99 38.64 32.78
C CYS A 7 34.94 37.31 32.02
N ILE A 8 34.44 36.26 32.68
CA ILE A 8 34.12 34.98 32.04
C ILE A 8 32.73 35.13 31.39
N LEU A 9 32.71 35.25 30.06
CA LEU A 9 31.48 35.16 29.28
C LEU A 9 31.14 33.67 29.08
N LEU A 10 30.15 33.18 29.83
CA LEU A 10 29.51 31.90 29.55
C LEU A 10 28.60 32.08 28.33
N ALA A 11 29.11 31.75 27.14
CA ALA A 11 28.30 31.61 25.96
C ALA A 11 27.43 30.34 26.11
N LEU A 12 26.15 30.50 26.46
CA LEU A 12 25.16 29.44 26.28
C LEU A 12 24.95 29.23 24.79
N GLY A 13 25.73 28.31 24.21
CA GLY A 13 25.45 27.75 22.89
C GLY A 13 24.15 26.97 22.99
N ALA A 14 23.04 27.57 22.59
CA ALA A 14 21.81 26.84 22.32
C ALA A 14 22.11 25.82 21.22
N GLN A 15 22.24 24.56 21.61
CA GLN A 15 22.31 23.45 20.66
C GLN A 15 20.91 23.33 20.06
N VAL A 16 20.70 24.00 18.92
CA VAL A 16 19.59 23.68 18.02
C VAL A 16 19.87 22.27 17.52
N SER A 17 19.41 21.27 18.27
CA SER A 17 19.26 19.92 17.74
C SER A 17 18.15 20.00 16.71
N ALA A 18 18.52 20.29 15.47
CA ALA A 18 17.68 19.97 14.33
C ALA A 18 17.55 18.44 14.38
N ALA A 19 16.43 17.95 14.91
CA ALA A 19 16.06 16.56 14.70
C ALA A 19 16.13 16.33 13.18
N PRO A 20 16.77 15.25 12.70
CA PRO A 20 16.76 14.95 11.29
C PRO A 20 15.30 14.92 10.86
N ILE A 21 14.96 15.74 9.86
CA ILE A 21 13.65 15.66 9.22
C ILE A 21 13.56 14.23 8.74
N ALA A 22 12.71 13.42 9.36
CA ALA A 22 12.49 12.05 8.93
C ALA A 22 12.10 12.12 7.45
N LYS A 23 13.00 11.67 6.57
CA LYS A 23 12.69 11.49 5.15
C LYS A 23 11.47 10.58 5.14
N ASN A 24 10.34 11.02 4.59
CA ASN A 24 9.18 10.16 4.48
C ASN A 24 9.52 9.09 3.44
N GLN A 25 9.94 7.92 3.91
CA GLN A 25 10.49 6.82 3.10
C GLN A 25 9.45 6.23 2.13
N CYS A 26 8.17 6.51 2.37
CA CYS A 26 7.04 6.05 1.57
C CYS A 26 6.61 7.02 0.46
N ASN A 27 7.38 8.07 0.19
CA ASN A 27 7.08 9.01 -0.90
C ASN A 27 7.50 8.46 -2.27
N ASN A 28 7.00 9.10 -3.33
CA ASN A 28 7.44 8.93 -4.72
C ASN A 28 7.25 7.51 -5.32
N TRP A 29 6.28 6.76 -4.81
CA TRP A 29 5.76 5.60 -5.50
C TRP A 29 4.28 5.79 -5.84
N SER A 30 3.78 5.01 -6.78
CA SER A 30 2.38 5.07 -7.22
C SER A 30 1.87 3.68 -7.57
N VAL A 31 0.57 3.48 -7.41
CA VAL A 31 -0.12 2.24 -7.79
C VAL A 31 -1.12 2.56 -8.89
N SER A 32 -1.13 1.73 -9.94
CA SER A 32 -2.05 1.86 -11.07
C SER A 32 -3.37 1.14 -10.81
N SER A 33 -4.39 1.46 -11.61
CA SER A 33 -5.64 0.67 -11.64
C SER A 33 -5.36 -0.80 -11.92
N LEU A 34 -6.19 -1.68 -11.33
CA LEU A 34 -6.18 -3.11 -11.61
C LEU A 34 -6.45 -3.36 -13.10
N GLN A 35 -5.80 -4.37 -13.68
CA GLN A 35 -5.93 -4.73 -15.10
C GLN A 35 -6.22 -6.22 -15.24
N HIS A 36 -7.01 -6.60 -16.24
CA HIS A 36 -7.14 -8.00 -16.64
C HIS A 36 -5.88 -8.46 -17.39
N ILE A 37 -5.55 -9.75 -17.26
CA ILE A 37 -4.52 -10.37 -18.09
C ILE A 37 -5.13 -10.77 -19.43
N GLY A 38 -4.64 -10.19 -20.52
CA GLY A 38 -4.93 -10.62 -21.89
C GLY A 38 -6.25 -10.14 -22.50
N GLU A 39 -7.11 -9.45 -21.74
CA GLU A 39 -8.40 -8.95 -22.20
C GLU A 39 -8.66 -7.52 -21.68
N GLN A 40 -9.55 -6.79 -22.34
CA GLN A 40 -10.08 -5.53 -21.81
C GLN A 40 -11.58 -5.72 -21.51
N ARG A 41 -11.90 -5.97 -20.24
CA ARG A 41 -13.27 -5.94 -19.72
C ARG A 41 -13.44 -4.73 -18.82
N ALA A 42 -14.68 -4.25 -18.70
CA ALA A 42 -15.01 -3.10 -17.88
C ALA A 42 -15.18 -3.46 -16.39
N THR A 43 -15.52 -4.71 -16.09
CA THR A 43 -15.79 -5.21 -14.73
C THR A 43 -14.94 -6.44 -14.44
N PHE A 44 -14.62 -6.63 -13.17
CA PHE A 44 -13.88 -7.79 -12.68
C PHE A 44 -14.84 -8.86 -12.18
N ALA A 45 -14.40 -10.11 -12.16
CA ALA A 45 -15.10 -11.20 -11.50
C ALA A 45 -14.15 -11.91 -10.52
N SER A 46 -14.74 -12.56 -9.50
CA SER A 46 -13.97 -13.48 -8.66
C SER A 46 -13.38 -14.60 -9.52
N ASN A 47 -12.13 -14.95 -9.24
CA ASN A 47 -11.26 -15.85 -9.98
C ASN A 47 -10.69 -15.32 -11.32
N ASP A 48 -10.90 -14.05 -11.66
CA ASP A 48 -10.19 -13.45 -12.80
C ASP A 48 -8.68 -13.42 -12.56
N GLN A 49 -7.91 -13.64 -13.63
CA GLN A 49 -6.47 -13.38 -13.65
C GLN A 49 -6.25 -11.89 -13.87
N VAL A 50 -5.61 -11.24 -12.89
CA VAL A 50 -5.39 -9.79 -12.89
C VAL A 50 -3.92 -9.45 -12.70
N THR A 51 -3.54 -8.28 -13.21
CA THR A 51 -2.24 -7.66 -12.98
C THR A 51 -2.42 -6.32 -12.27
N LEU A 52 -1.67 -6.15 -11.20
CA LEU A 52 -1.51 -4.90 -10.48
C LEU A 52 -0.13 -4.31 -10.81
N LYS A 53 -0.08 -3.02 -11.15
CA LYS A 53 1.16 -2.32 -11.50
C LYS A 53 1.45 -1.19 -10.53
N TRP A 54 2.72 -0.87 -10.37
CA TRP A 54 3.20 0.25 -9.59
C TRP A 54 4.49 0.83 -10.19
N ASP A 55 4.82 2.05 -9.79
CA ASP A 55 6.12 2.67 -10.05
C ASP A 55 6.73 3.02 -8.70
N ALA A 56 7.94 2.52 -8.44
CA ALA A 56 8.70 2.79 -7.21
C ALA A 56 10.13 3.26 -7.52
N HIS A 57 10.43 3.70 -8.74
CA HIS A 57 11.82 3.97 -9.15
C HIS A 57 12.49 5.10 -8.36
N ASP A 58 11.71 6.07 -7.89
CA ASP A 58 12.14 7.24 -7.10
C ASP A 58 11.81 7.11 -5.61
N SER A 59 11.41 5.91 -5.17
CA SER A 59 11.00 5.61 -3.80
C SER A 59 12.05 4.79 -3.03
N ASP A 60 11.97 4.79 -1.70
CA ASP A 60 12.77 3.90 -0.86
C ASP A 60 12.07 2.54 -0.61
N VAL A 61 10.92 2.27 -1.25
CA VAL A 61 10.21 0.99 -1.16
C VAL A 61 10.98 -0.11 -1.91
N GLU A 62 11.39 -1.16 -1.20
CA GLU A 62 12.17 -2.28 -1.76
C GLU A 62 11.31 -3.49 -2.14
N PHE A 63 10.25 -3.76 -1.36
CA PHE A 63 9.43 -4.95 -1.53
C PHE A 63 7.94 -4.66 -1.45
N ILE A 64 7.15 -5.29 -2.31
CA ILE A 64 5.70 -5.39 -2.17
C ILE A 64 5.37 -6.74 -1.54
N SER A 65 4.90 -6.73 -0.30
CA SER A 65 4.73 -7.94 0.50
C SER A 65 3.28 -8.43 0.53
N THR A 66 2.31 -7.51 0.50
CA THR A 66 0.88 -7.83 0.64
C THR A 66 0.04 -6.96 -0.29
N VAL A 67 -0.99 -7.56 -0.88
CA VAL A 67 -2.11 -6.86 -1.54
C VAL A 67 -3.39 -7.32 -0.87
N ALA A 68 -4.18 -6.38 -0.38
CA ALA A 68 -5.41 -6.63 0.37
C ALA A 68 -6.60 -5.98 -0.34
N LEU A 69 -7.72 -6.68 -0.35
CA LEU A 69 -9.01 -6.20 -0.86
C LEU A 69 -9.77 -5.53 0.28
N PHE A 70 -10.29 -4.35 -0.02
CA PHE A 70 -11.13 -3.57 0.86
C PHE A 70 -12.44 -3.21 0.19
N SER A 71 -13.46 -3.01 1.00
CA SER A 71 -14.71 -2.37 0.58
C SER A 71 -14.47 -0.90 0.30
N ALA A 72 -14.88 -0.41 -0.87
CA ALA A 72 -14.83 1.03 -1.15
C ALA A 72 -15.88 1.82 -0.35
N ASN A 73 -16.94 1.16 0.13
CA ASN A 73 -18.05 1.81 0.81
C ASN A 73 -17.74 2.14 2.28
N ASN A 74 -17.09 1.21 3.00
CA ASN A 74 -16.87 1.33 4.45
C ASN A 74 -15.40 1.18 4.88
N ASN A 75 -14.46 0.97 3.95
CA ASN A 75 -13.03 0.70 4.20
C ASN A 75 -12.77 -0.54 5.06
N GLU A 76 -13.67 -1.51 5.05
CA GLU A 76 -13.47 -2.78 5.72
C GLU A 76 -12.48 -3.65 4.95
N PHE A 77 -11.54 -4.27 5.67
CA PHE A 77 -10.67 -5.31 5.12
C PHE A 77 -11.50 -6.56 4.84
N LEU A 78 -11.45 -7.03 3.60
CA LEU A 78 -12.26 -8.17 3.15
C LEU A 78 -11.41 -9.43 2.97
N HIS A 79 -10.29 -9.31 2.27
CA HIS A 79 -9.49 -10.48 1.91
C HIS A 79 -8.05 -10.14 1.51
N THR A 80 -7.10 -11.02 1.81
CA THR A 80 -5.74 -10.92 1.25
C THR A 80 -5.71 -11.53 -0.15
N GLN A 81 -5.41 -10.72 -1.16
CA GLN A 81 -5.33 -11.15 -2.56
C GLN A 81 -3.98 -11.77 -2.90
N TYR A 82 -2.92 -11.22 -2.31
CA TYR A 82 -1.56 -11.66 -2.54
C TYR A 82 -0.75 -11.45 -1.27
N ARG A 83 0.10 -12.41 -0.94
CA ARG A 83 1.09 -12.30 0.14
C ARG A 83 2.34 -13.07 -0.22
N SER A 84 3.49 -12.43 -0.05
CA SER A 84 4.81 -13.04 -0.19
C SER A 84 5.75 -12.48 0.87
N TYR A 85 6.68 -13.31 1.36
CA TYR A 85 7.71 -12.89 2.32
C TYR A 85 9.10 -13.23 1.77
N PRO A 86 10.03 -12.25 1.70
CA PRO A 86 9.89 -10.85 2.15
C PRO A 86 9.01 -9.97 1.23
N GLY A 87 8.63 -10.47 0.06
CA GLY A 87 7.83 -9.76 -0.93
C GLY A 87 8.41 -9.90 -2.34
N VAL A 88 7.76 -9.30 -3.33
CA VAL A 88 8.36 -9.13 -4.67
C VAL A 88 9.14 -7.83 -4.71
N ASN A 89 10.27 -7.83 -5.43
CA ASN A 89 11.08 -6.63 -5.60
C ASN A 89 10.22 -5.52 -6.24
N ALA A 90 10.16 -4.35 -5.59
CA ALA A 90 9.38 -3.22 -6.05
C ALA A 90 9.84 -2.70 -7.42
N ALA A 91 11.11 -2.90 -7.80
CA ALA A 91 11.62 -2.58 -9.12
C ALA A 91 11.00 -3.41 -10.26
N ASN A 92 10.31 -4.52 -9.96
CA ASN A 92 9.58 -5.30 -10.96
C ASN A 92 8.40 -4.52 -11.56
N GLY A 93 7.81 -3.60 -10.79
CA GLY A 93 6.71 -2.73 -11.23
C GLY A 93 5.36 -3.42 -11.42
N GLU A 94 5.25 -4.73 -11.22
CA GLU A 94 3.97 -5.45 -11.33
C GLU A 94 3.94 -6.79 -10.58
N VAL A 95 2.72 -7.24 -10.25
CA VAL A 95 2.41 -8.61 -9.84
C VAL A 95 1.12 -9.09 -10.49
N SER A 96 1.09 -10.36 -10.88
CA SER A 96 -0.11 -11.05 -11.37
C SER A 96 -0.61 -12.05 -10.34
N PHE A 97 -1.92 -12.12 -10.15
CA PHE A 97 -2.57 -13.04 -9.22
C PHE A 97 -4.03 -13.32 -9.61
N THR A 98 -4.63 -14.32 -8.97
CA THR A 98 -6.06 -14.62 -9.08
C THR A 98 -6.84 -13.73 -8.12
N LEU A 99 -7.72 -12.87 -8.63
CA LEU A 99 -8.59 -12.04 -7.79
C LEU A 99 -9.58 -12.92 -7.04
N THR A 100 -9.41 -13.09 -5.74
CA THR A 100 -10.21 -13.99 -4.92
C THR A 100 -11.15 -13.19 -4.03
N VAL A 101 -12.46 -13.25 -4.32
CA VAL A 101 -13.48 -12.57 -3.49
C VAL A 101 -14.49 -13.59 -3.00
N PRO A 102 -14.58 -13.84 -1.68
CA PRO A 102 -15.56 -14.75 -1.09
C PRO A 102 -16.99 -14.40 -1.52
N LEU A 103 -17.83 -15.41 -1.76
CA LEU A 103 -19.17 -15.24 -2.31
C LEU A 103 -19.96 -14.13 -1.62
N CYS A 104 -20.05 -14.16 -0.29
CA CYS A 104 -20.83 -13.19 0.48
C CYS A 104 -20.30 -11.75 0.38
N LEU A 105 -19.01 -11.58 0.08
CA LEU A 105 -18.38 -10.27 -0.06
C LEU A 105 -18.53 -9.71 -1.47
N GLN A 106 -18.99 -10.48 -2.47
CA GLN A 106 -19.17 -10.01 -3.85
C GLN A 106 -20.40 -9.09 -4.03
N ARG A 107 -21.22 -8.88 -2.98
CA ARG A 107 -22.45 -8.08 -3.04
C ARG A 107 -22.26 -6.60 -2.74
N GLU A 108 -21.07 -6.19 -2.29
CA GLU A 108 -20.79 -4.82 -1.88
C GLU A 108 -20.65 -3.83 -3.05
N GLY A 109 -20.45 -4.34 -4.26
CA GLY A 109 -20.46 -3.57 -5.51
C GLY A 109 -19.10 -3.02 -5.89
N GLU A 110 -18.48 -2.19 -5.04
CA GLU A 110 -17.25 -1.47 -5.34
C GLU A 110 -16.13 -1.74 -4.32
N TYR A 111 -14.91 -1.96 -4.83
CA TYR A 111 -13.76 -2.42 -4.06
C TYR A 111 -12.50 -1.67 -4.46
N TYR A 112 -11.49 -1.65 -3.59
CA TYR A 112 -10.13 -1.27 -3.98
C TYR A 112 -9.12 -2.25 -3.42
N LEU A 113 -7.90 -2.22 -3.98
CA LEU A 113 -6.77 -2.93 -3.42
C LEU A 113 -5.87 -1.96 -2.67
N GLU A 114 -5.53 -2.29 -1.43
CA GLU A 114 -4.42 -1.67 -0.73
C GLU A 114 -3.16 -2.50 -0.92
N VAL A 115 -2.09 -1.84 -1.33
CA VAL A 115 -0.79 -2.42 -1.65
C VAL A 115 0.18 -2.02 -0.56
N TYR A 116 0.78 -2.99 0.10
CA TYR A 116 1.73 -2.75 1.18
C TYR A 116 3.17 -2.94 0.71
N GLY A 117 3.94 -1.86 0.77
CA GLY A 117 5.35 -1.77 0.48
C GLY A 117 6.20 -1.75 1.76
N SER A 118 7.42 -2.27 1.68
CA SER A 118 8.41 -2.32 2.78
C SER A 118 9.67 -1.54 2.39
N THR A 119 10.16 -0.69 3.28
CA THR A 119 11.42 0.06 3.13
C THR A 119 12.57 -0.62 3.89
N PRO A 120 13.84 -0.19 3.73
CA PRO A 120 14.96 -0.82 4.41
C PRO A 120 14.79 -0.83 5.94
N GLY A 121 14.63 -2.02 6.50
CA GLY A 121 14.52 -2.23 7.94
C GLY A 121 13.13 -2.02 8.54
N ALA A 122 12.09 -1.83 7.71
CA ALA A 122 10.70 -1.74 8.15
C ALA A 122 9.80 -2.58 7.25
N ASP A 123 8.92 -3.39 7.86
CA ASP A 123 8.01 -4.28 7.13
C ASP A 123 6.64 -3.62 6.96
N SER A 124 6.15 -3.55 5.72
CA SER A 124 4.81 -3.03 5.37
C SER A 124 4.52 -1.62 5.91
N ASP A 125 5.54 -0.76 5.97
CA ASP A 125 5.47 0.61 6.49
C ASP A 125 4.88 1.61 5.50
N CYS A 126 4.77 1.23 4.22
CA CYS A 126 4.15 2.03 3.17
C CYS A 126 2.89 1.36 2.64
N SER A 127 1.84 2.15 2.39
CA SER A 127 0.67 1.65 1.65
C SER A 127 0.12 2.66 0.65
N LEU A 128 -0.42 2.15 -0.45
CA LEU A 128 -1.16 2.91 -1.46
C LEU A 128 -2.35 2.11 -1.95
N GLN A 129 -3.40 2.82 -2.38
CA GLN A 129 -4.65 2.21 -2.85
C GLN A 129 -4.75 2.32 -4.37
N THR A 130 -5.34 1.32 -5.01
CA THR A 130 -5.80 1.43 -6.40
C THR A 130 -6.99 2.39 -6.47
N VAL A 131 -7.32 2.85 -7.69
CA VAL A 131 -8.68 3.34 -7.91
C VAL A 131 -9.71 2.23 -7.62
N PRO A 132 -10.92 2.59 -7.16
CA PRO A 132 -11.97 1.61 -6.98
C PRO A 132 -12.37 0.92 -8.29
N PHE A 133 -12.88 -0.30 -8.18
CA PHE A 133 -13.38 -1.11 -9.28
C PHE A 133 -14.60 -1.93 -8.86
N GLU A 134 -15.44 -2.28 -9.84
CA GLU A 134 -16.63 -3.09 -9.61
C GLU A 134 -16.38 -4.58 -9.84
N LEU A 135 -17.05 -5.40 -9.03
CA LEU A 135 -17.16 -6.84 -9.25
C LEU A 135 -18.52 -7.22 -9.83
N THR A 136 -18.50 -8.09 -10.84
CA THR A 136 -19.66 -8.83 -11.28
C THR A 136 -19.87 -10.00 -10.32
N PRO A 137 -20.99 -10.07 -9.59
CA PRO A 137 -21.26 -11.18 -8.68
C PRO A 137 -21.37 -12.51 -9.45
N ASP A 138 -21.00 -13.61 -8.80
CA ASP A 138 -21.16 -14.96 -9.36
C ASP A 138 -22.64 -15.20 -9.71
N PRO A 139 -23.00 -15.39 -10.99
CA PRO A 139 -24.40 -15.56 -11.41
C PRO A 139 -25.01 -16.89 -10.92
N THR A 140 -24.16 -17.83 -10.49
CA THR A 140 -24.57 -19.16 -10.00
C THR A 140 -24.42 -19.31 -8.48
N GLY A 141 -23.90 -18.28 -7.80
CA GLY A 141 -23.68 -18.29 -6.37
C GLY A 141 -24.99 -18.31 -5.58
N ASP A 142 -25.11 -19.21 -4.60
CA ASP A 142 -26.22 -19.17 -3.64
C ASP A 142 -25.89 -18.17 -2.52
N PHE A 143 -26.32 -16.93 -2.70
CA PHE A 143 -26.12 -15.89 -1.71
C PHE A 143 -27.15 -15.90 -0.56
N SER A 144 -28.11 -16.83 -0.55
CA SER A 144 -29.07 -16.93 0.56
C SER A 144 -28.41 -17.37 1.88
N ILE A 145 -27.21 -17.94 1.78
CA ILE A 145 -26.36 -18.37 2.90
C ILE A 145 -25.57 -17.22 3.55
N CYS A 146 -25.63 -16.02 2.97
CA CYS A 146 -24.87 -14.89 3.42
C CYS A 146 -25.68 -14.08 4.42
N ASP A 147 -25.30 -14.18 5.69
CA ASP A 147 -25.80 -13.31 6.74
C ASP A 147 -25.10 -11.95 6.60
N LEU A 148 -25.81 -10.96 6.07
CA LEU A 148 -25.37 -9.56 6.02
C LEU A 148 -25.80 -8.81 7.28
#